data_AF-A0A354GT18-F1
#
_entry.id   AF-A0A354GT18-F1
#
_cell.length_a   1.000
_cell.length_b   1.000
_cell.length_c   1.000
_cell.angle_alpha   90.00
_cell.angle_beta   90.00
_cell.angle_gamma   90.00
#
_symmetry.space_group_name_H-M   'P 1'
#
loop_
_entity.id
_entity.type
_entity.pdbx_description
1 polymer ?
#
loop_
_entity_poly.entity_id
_entity_poly.type
_entity_poly.pdbx_seq_one_letter_code
_entity_poly.pdbx_strand_id
1 'polypeptide(L)'
;MATAAAHERQAIRNQQFLDSIDKTLFPDWAVTAAFYKAVHLAEGLLVRKGRRSGSHVQRNGVLKRQFPSVWMQYHPLYNQSRAARYFCVSILPSQVAKAIHWLQAVESAVVAIP
;
A
#
# COMPACT_ATOMS: atom_id res chain seq x y z
N MET A 1 -10.47 -1.88 -16.53
CA MET A 1 -9.43 -1.94 -15.47
C MET A 1 -8.51 -0.74 -15.66
N ALA A 2 -8.01 -0.13 -14.58
CA ALA A 2 -7.25 1.13 -14.66
C ALA A 2 -5.85 0.93 -15.30
N THR A 3 -5.31 1.99 -15.91
CA THR A 3 -3.96 2.00 -16.48
C THR A 3 -2.90 2.25 -15.40
N ALA A 4 -1.62 1.97 -15.69
CA ALA A 4 -0.52 2.29 -14.77
C ALA A 4 -0.53 3.78 -14.37
N ALA A 5 -0.73 4.69 -15.32
CA ALA A 5 -0.83 6.12 -15.05
C ALA A 5 -2.07 6.48 -14.19
N ALA A 6 -3.19 5.77 -14.33
CA ALA A 6 -4.35 5.98 -13.47
C ALA A 6 -4.09 5.50 -12.04
N HIS A 7 -3.39 4.38 -11.87
CA HIS A 7 -2.93 3.93 -10.56
C HIS A 7 -1.95 4.92 -9.92
N GLU A 8 -0.99 5.44 -10.67
CA GLU A 8 -0.06 6.46 -10.19
C GLU A 8 -0.78 7.72 -9.68
N ARG A 9 -1.73 8.26 -10.47
CA ARG A 9 -2.55 9.40 -10.02
C ARG A 9 -3.30 9.10 -8.73
N GLN A 10 -3.86 7.89 -8.60
CA GLN A 10 -4.55 7.52 -7.37
C GLN A 10 -3.59 7.34 -6.18
N ALA A 11 -2.38 6.83 -6.40
CA ALA A 11 -1.34 6.76 -5.38
C ALA A 11 -0.95 8.16 -4.88
N ILE A 12 -0.83 9.14 -5.78
CA ILE A 12 -0.58 10.55 -5.45
C ILE A 12 -1.74 11.12 -4.60
N ARG A 13 -2.99 10.91 -5.01
CA ARG A 13 -4.15 11.38 -4.23
C ARG A 13 -4.21 10.76 -2.83
N ASN A 14 -3.88 9.47 -2.72
CA ASN A 14 -3.83 8.79 -1.42
C ASN A 14 -2.68 9.31 -0.55
N GLN A 15 -1.56 9.72 -1.14
CA GLN A 15 -0.48 10.40 -0.42
C GLN A 15 -0.95 11.76 0.12
N GLN A 16 -1.59 12.57 -0.73
CA GLN A 16 -2.12 13.88 -0.33
C GLN A 16 -3.11 13.75 0.83
N PHE A 17 -3.99 12.74 0.77
CA PHE A 17 -4.88 12.45 1.89
C PHE A 17 -4.12 12.06 3.15
N LEU A 18 -3.16 11.12 3.05
CA LEU A 18 -2.31 10.72 4.17
C LEU A 18 -1.56 11.92 4.78
N ASP A 19 -1.10 12.87 3.97
CA ASP A 19 -0.41 14.08 4.44
C ASP A 19 -1.36 15.05 5.13
N SER A 20 -2.60 15.16 4.65
CA SER A 20 -3.61 16.09 5.17
C SER A 20 -4.25 15.70 6.51
N ILE A 21 -4.24 14.40 6.87
CA ILE A 21 -4.91 13.94 8.08
C ILE A 21 -4.02 14.06 9.33
N ASP A 22 -4.66 14.35 10.46
CA ASP A 22 -4.06 14.22 11.77
C ASP A 22 -3.91 12.73 12.12
N LYS A 23 -2.66 12.26 12.09
CA LYS A 23 -2.32 10.85 12.29
C LYS A 23 -2.39 10.44 13.76
N THR A 24 -2.46 11.40 14.68
CA THR A 24 -2.63 11.14 16.12
C THR A 24 -4.10 10.94 16.45
N LEU A 25 -4.98 11.72 15.81
CA LEU A 25 -6.43 11.60 15.97
C LEU A 25 -7.03 10.45 15.14
N PHE A 26 -6.48 10.17 13.96
CA PHE A 26 -7.00 9.16 13.04
C PHE A 26 -5.92 8.15 12.60
N PRO A 27 -5.33 7.38 13.54
CA PRO A 27 -4.22 6.48 13.25
C PRO A 27 -4.62 5.29 12.36
N ASP A 28 -5.86 4.83 12.46
CA ASP A 28 -6.46 3.81 11.60
C ASP A 28 -6.59 4.26 10.13
N TRP A 29 -7.01 5.51 9.92
CA TRP A 29 -7.06 6.13 8.60
C TRP A 29 -5.66 6.41 8.03
N ALA A 30 -4.69 6.74 8.87
CA ALA A 30 -3.30 6.86 8.43
C ALA A 30 -2.76 5.53 7.87
N VAL A 31 -2.94 4.43 8.60
CA VAL A 31 -2.56 3.09 8.12
C VAL A 31 -3.34 2.70 6.87
N THR A 32 -4.63 3.00 6.83
CA THR A 32 -5.50 2.67 5.69
C THR A 32 -5.08 3.43 4.43
N ALA A 33 -4.85 4.74 4.53
CA ALA A 33 -4.40 5.57 3.42
C ALA A 33 -3.02 5.11 2.90
N ALA A 34 -2.08 4.82 3.80
CA ALA A 34 -0.77 4.29 3.45
C ALA A 34 -0.88 2.95 2.69
N PHE A 35 -1.74 2.05 3.18
CA PHE A 35 -2.01 0.79 2.51
C PHE A 35 -2.63 0.99 1.12
N TYR A 36 -3.64 1.85 0.97
CA TYR A 36 -4.25 2.08 -0.33
C TYR A 36 -3.30 2.76 -1.31
N LYS A 37 -2.41 3.65 -0.87
CA LYS A 37 -1.31 4.12 -1.73
C LYS A 37 -0.44 2.95 -2.21
N ALA A 38 0.01 2.07 -1.30
CA ALA A 38 0.80 0.90 -1.65
C ALA A 38 0.08 -0.06 -2.62
N VAL A 39 -1.25 -0.20 -2.51
CA VAL A 39 -2.08 -0.95 -3.47
C VAL A 39 -1.94 -0.36 -4.87
N HIS A 40 -2.06 0.96 -5.02
CA HIS A 40 -1.98 1.59 -6.32
C HIS A 40 -0.56 1.54 -6.91
N LEU A 41 0.49 1.68 -6.09
CA LEU A 41 1.86 1.46 -6.54
C LEU A 41 2.08 0.03 -7.05
N ALA A 42 1.62 -0.97 -6.29
CA ALA A 42 1.72 -2.37 -6.68
C ALA A 42 0.95 -2.67 -7.97
N GLU A 43 -0.30 -2.21 -8.10
CA GLU A 43 -1.08 -2.40 -9.34
C GLU A 43 -0.44 -1.68 -10.53
N GLY A 44 0.08 -0.47 -10.34
CA GLY A 44 0.82 0.24 -11.38
C GLY A 44 2.02 -0.57 -11.88
N LEU A 45 2.81 -1.16 -10.98
CA LEU A 45 3.88 -2.10 -11.31
C LEU A 45 3.36 -3.32 -12.08
N LEU A 46 2.29 -3.96 -11.60
CA LEU A 46 1.72 -5.14 -12.28
C LEU A 46 1.31 -4.80 -13.71
N VAL A 47 0.60 -3.68 -13.92
CA VAL A 47 0.18 -3.24 -15.25
C VAL A 47 1.38 -2.97 -16.16
N ARG A 48 2.43 -2.29 -15.67
CA ARG A 48 3.69 -2.08 -16.44
C ARG A 48 4.35 -3.39 -16.86
N LYS A 49 4.19 -4.45 -16.05
CA LYS A 49 4.73 -5.80 -16.32
C LYS A 49 3.76 -6.72 -17.08
N GLY A 50 2.69 -6.18 -17.66
CA GLY A 50 1.70 -6.98 -18.38
C GLY A 50 0.93 -7.96 -17.49
N ARG A 51 0.92 -7.71 -16.17
CA ARG A 51 0.15 -8.46 -15.18
C ARG A 51 -1.05 -7.63 -14.70
N ARG A 52 -2.02 -8.31 -14.10
CA ARG A 52 -3.21 -7.69 -13.50
C ARG A 52 -3.61 -8.48 -12.26
N SER A 53 -4.26 -7.83 -11.30
CA SER A 53 -4.89 -8.51 -10.19
C SER A 53 -6.30 -7.95 -9.96
N GLY A 54 -7.28 -8.83 -9.77
CA GLY A 54 -8.68 -8.46 -9.49
C GLY A 54 -9.02 -8.45 -8.01
N SER A 55 -8.11 -8.90 -7.14
CA SER A 55 -8.35 -9.00 -5.70
C SER A 55 -7.06 -8.89 -4.88
N HIS A 56 -7.19 -8.56 -3.59
CA HIS A 56 -6.04 -8.54 -2.67
C HIS A 56 -5.32 -9.88 -2.60
N VAL A 57 -6.05 -10.99 -2.69
CA VAL A 57 -5.48 -12.35 -2.67
C VAL A 57 -4.63 -12.58 -3.93
N GLN A 58 -5.17 -12.25 -5.10
CA GLN A 58 -4.43 -12.36 -6.36
C GLN A 58 -3.18 -11.46 -6.35
N ARG A 59 -3.31 -10.20 -5.91
CA ARG A 59 -2.18 -9.27 -5.78
C ARG A 59 -1.08 -9.83 -4.90
N ASN A 60 -1.44 -10.28 -3.70
CA ASN A 60 -0.49 -10.89 -2.76
C ASN A 60 0.22 -12.09 -3.38
N GLY A 61 -0.51 -12.96 -4.08
CA GLY A 61 0.08 -14.12 -4.76
C GLY A 61 1.05 -13.74 -5.88
N VAL A 62 0.72 -12.74 -6.70
CA VAL A 62 1.61 -12.27 -7.77
C VAL A 62 2.84 -11.57 -7.19
N LEU A 63 2.65 -10.62 -6.25
CA LEU A 63 3.76 -9.92 -5.61
C LEU A 63 4.71 -10.90 -4.91
N LYS A 64 4.19 -11.86 -4.13
CA LYS A 64 5.03 -12.83 -3.41
C LYS A 64 5.93 -13.64 -4.35
N ARG A 65 5.39 -14.05 -5.51
CA ARG A 65 6.10 -14.92 -6.46
C ARG A 65 7.03 -14.16 -7.40
N GLN A 66 6.63 -12.97 -7.87
CA GLN A 66 7.31 -12.27 -8.96
C GLN A 66 8.03 -11.00 -8.50
N PHE A 67 7.62 -10.41 -7.37
CA PHE A 67 8.15 -9.15 -6.85
C PHE A 67 8.37 -9.23 -5.33
N PRO A 68 9.20 -10.18 -4.84
CA PRO A 68 9.35 -10.45 -3.42
C PRO A 68 9.83 -9.24 -2.62
N SER A 69 10.68 -8.38 -3.21
CA SER A 69 11.14 -7.12 -2.60
C SER A 69 9.98 -6.17 -2.27
N VAL A 70 9.00 -6.05 -3.18
CA VAL A 70 7.78 -5.27 -2.95
C VAL A 70 6.87 -5.98 -1.95
N TRP A 71 6.70 -7.30 -2.08
CA TRP A 71 5.81 -8.09 -1.22
C TRP A 71 6.20 -8.02 0.26
N MET A 72 7.51 -8.09 0.57
CA MET A 72 8.01 -8.05 1.94
C MET A 72 7.57 -6.79 2.71
N GLN A 73 7.39 -5.67 2.00
CA GLN A 73 6.99 -4.39 2.59
C GLN A 73 5.47 -4.16 2.47
N TYR A 74 4.88 -4.60 1.36
CA TYR A 74 3.44 -4.50 1.12
C TYR A 74 2.62 -5.40 2.08
N HIS A 75 3.09 -6.61 2.38
CA HIS A 75 2.31 -7.58 3.14
C HIS A 75 2.06 -7.17 4.61
N PRO A 76 3.03 -6.62 5.36
CA PRO A 76 2.79 -6.02 6.67
C PRO A 76 1.73 -4.91 6.64
N LEU A 77 1.80 -4.01 5.64
CA LEU A 77 0.80 -2.94 5.44
C LEU A 77 -0.61 -3.50 5.21
N TYR A 78 -0.72 -4.53 4.37
CA TYR A 78 -1.98 -5.22 4.13
C TYR A 78 -2.59 -5.78 5.42
N ASN A 79 -1.77 -6.47 6.23
CA ASN A 79 -2.24 -7.07 7.48
C ASN A 79 -2.68 -5.99 8.49
N GLN A 80 -1.88 -4.93 8.65
CA GLN A 80 -2.20 -3.87 9.60
C GLN A 80 -3.44 -3.07 9.18
N SER A 81 -3.60 -2.77 7.89
CA SER A 81 -4.82 -2.11 7.40
C SER A 81 -6.06 -2.99 7.59
N ARG A 82 -5.94 -4.31 7.42
CA ARG A 82 -7.05 -5.22 7.72
C ARG A 82 -7.39 -5.22 9.21
N ALA A 83 -6.38 -5.21 10.09
CA ALA A 83 -6.62 -5.15 11.52
C ALA A 83 -7.33 -3.86 11.93
N ALA A 84 -6.87 -2.71 11.42
CA ALA A 84 -7.52 -1.43 11.65
C ALA A 84 -9.01 -1.45 11.22
N ARG A 85 -9.29 -1.93 10.01
CA ARG A 85 -10.64 -1.80 9.39
C ARG A 85 -11.64 -2.89 9.76
N TYR A 86 -11.19 -4.14 9.84
CA TYR A 86 -12.09 -5.29 9.98
C TYR A 86 -12.06 -5.92 11.37
N PHE A 87 -10.99 -5.69 12.14
CA PHE A 87 -10.89 -6.15 13.51
C PHE A 87 -11.01 -4.99 14.51
N CYS A 88 -11.20 -3.76 14.02
CA CYS A 88 -11.41 -2.55 14.82
C CYS A 88 -10.38 -2.38 15.94
N VAL A 89 -9.13 -2.77 15.70
CA VAL A 89 -8.08 -2.69 16.71
C VAL A 89 -7.57 -1.25 16.81
N SER A 90 -7.34 -0.79 18.04
CA SER A 90 -6.71 0.51 18.27
C SER A 90 -5.30 0.52 17.70
N ILE A 91 -5.02 1.48 16.82
CA ILE A 91 -3.72 1.65 16.19
C ILE A 91 -2.86 2.60 17.04
N LEU A 92 -1.73 2.08 17.51
CA LEU A 92 -0.76 2.84 18.28
C LEU A 92 0.08 3.76 17.37
N PRO A 93 0.61 4.89 17.89
CA PRO A 93 1.50 5.76 17.12
C PRO A 93 2.71 5.04 16.51
N SER A 94 3.29 4.06 17.23
CA SER A 94 4.39 3.23 16.73
C SER A 94 4.00 2.36 15.54
N GLN A 95 2.73 1.94 15.46
CA GLN A 95 2.20 1.19 14.33
C GLN A 95 1.95 2.10 13.12
N VAL A 96 1.54 3.36 13.33
CA VAL A 96 1.49 4.36 12.26
C VAL A 96 2.87 4.61 11.68
N ALA A 97 3.89 4.81 12.53
CA ALA A 97 5.27 5.01 12.08
C ALA A 97 5.80 3.82 11.25
N LYS A 98 5.51 2.58 11.69
CA LYS A 98 5.84 1.36 10.92
C LYS A 98 5.12 1.32 9.57
N ALA A 99 3.84 1.68 9.51
CA ALA A 99 3.09 1.72 8.27
C ALA A 99 3.70 2.73 7.28
N ILE A 100 4.09 3.92 7.74
CA ILE A 100 4.77 4.92 6.89
C ILE A 100 6.11 4.38 6.40
N HIS A 101 6.90 3.75 7.28
CA HIS A 101 8.17 3.15 6.90
C HIS A 101 8.02 2.07 5.82
N TRP A 102 7.07 1.15 5.98
CA TRP A 102 6.81 0.13 4.96
C TRP A 102 6.30 0.73 3.65
N LEU A 103 5.49 1.80 3.70
CA LEU A 103 5.05 2.49 2.49
C LEU A 103 6.25 3.07 1.72
N GLN A 104 7.17 3.76 2.41
CA GLN A 104 8.39 4.30 1.81
C GLN A 104 9.28 3.19 1.21
N ALA A 105 9.32 2.03 1.88
CA ALA A 105 10.03 0.87 1.37
C ALA A 105 9.34 0.26 0.13
N VAL A 106 8.01 0.26 0.06
CA VAL A 106 7.26 -0.11 -1.16
C VAL A 106 7.57 0.85 -2.31
N GLU A 107 7.59 2.16 -2.05
CA GLU A 107 7.93 3.16 -3.08
C GLU A 107 9.31 2.90 -3.67
N SER A 108 10.31 2.77 -2.80
CA SER A 108 11.69 2.46 -3.20
C SER A 108 11.77 1.16 -4.00
N ALA A 109 11.09 0.10 -3.53
CA ALA A 109 11.10 -1.19 -4.20
C ALA A 109 10.41 -1.17 -5.57
N VAL A 110 9.35 -0.40 -5.75
CA VAL A 110 8.63 -0.27 -7.03
C VAL A 110 9.44 0.52 -8.05
N VAL A 111 10.16 1.56 -7.61
CA VAL A 111 11.05 2.37 -8.47
C VAL A 111 12.27 1.57 -8.91
N ALA A 112 12.81 0.72 -8.04
CA ALA A 112 13.98 -0.12 -8.36
C ALA A 112 13.70 -1.22 -9.40
N ILE A 113 12.44 -1.46 -9.74
CA ILE A 113 12.05 -2.43 -10.78
C ILE A 113 11.85 -1.68 -12.10
N PRO A 114 12.65 -1.98 -13.14
CA PRO A 114 12.57 -1.31 -14.44
C PRO A 114 11.23 -1.52 -15.15
#